data_AF-A0A955BKS1-F1
#
_entry.id   AF-A0A955BKS1-F1
#
_cell.length_a   1.000
_cell.length_b   1.000
_cell.length_c   1.000
_cell.angle_alpha   90.00
_cell.angle_beta   90.00
_cell.angle_gamma   90.00
#
_symmetry.space_group_name_H-M   'P 1'
#
loop_
_entity.id
_entity.type
_entity.pdbx_description
1 polymer ?
#
loop_
_entity_poly.entity_id
_entity_poly.type
_entity_poly.pdbx_seq_one_letter_code
_entity_poly.pdbx_strand_id
1 'polypeptide(L)' 'MSAEDRKKWDAKYADAAASESRPSDVLRSVVDLLPEAGRALDIAGGAGRHSLWLAERGWQVTLADISPIGL' A
#
# COMPACT_ATOMS: atom_id res chain seq x y z
N MET A 1 -1.52 -10.77 -15.61
CA MET A 1 -2.46 -9.73 -15.14
C MET A 1 -3.09 -9.07 -16.33
N SER A 2 -4.40 -8.82 -16.33
CA SER A 2 -5.09 -8.34 -17.54
C SER A 2 -5.08 -6.81 -17.64
N ALA A 3 -5.21 -6.30 -18.88
CA ALA A 3 -5.41 -4.86 -19.10
C ALA A 3 -6.72 -4.34 -18.49
N GLU A 4 -7.72 -5.20 -18.36
CA GLU A 4 -9.02 -4.87 -17.76
C GLU A 4 -8.92 -4.67 -16.25
N ASP A 5 -8.11 -5.47 -15.55
CA ASP A 5 -7.83 -5.26 -14.12
C ASP A 5 -7.20 -3.89 -13.88
N ARG A 6 -6.24 -3.49 -14.73
CA ARG A 6 -5.59 -2.18 -14.63
C ARG A 6 -6.60 -1.05 -14.78
N LYS A 7 -7.42 -1.06 -15.83
CA LYS A 7 -8.44 -0.03 -16.05
C LYS A 7 -9.42 0.08 -14.88
N LYS A 8 -9.84 -1.05 -14.32
CA LYS A 8 -10.72 -1.09 -13.14
C LYS A 8 -10.10 -0.38 -11.94
N TRP A 9 -8.82 -0.66 -11.65
CA TRP A 9 -8.13 -0.05 -10.52
C TRP A 9 -7.73 1.40 -10.77
N ASP A 10 -7.35 1.75 -12.01
CA ASP A 10 -7.14 3.14 -12.43
C ASP A 10 -8.40 3.99 -12.19
N ALA A 11 -9.57 3.47 -12.60
CA ALA A 11 -10.84 4.15 -12.39
C ALA A 11 -11.18 4.29 -10.89
N LYS A 12 -10.85 3.29 -10.07
CA LYS A 12 -11.03 3.36 -8.61
C LYS A 12 -10.17 4.46 -7.98
N TYR A 13 -8.89 4.53 -8.35
CA TYR A 13 -7.94 5.47 -7.73
C TYR A 13 -8.01 6.90 -8.32
N ALA A 14 -8.63 7.08 -9.49
CA ALA A 14 -8.91 8.40 -10.03
C ALA A 14 -9.89 9.23 -9.16
N ASP A 15 -10.70 8.56 -8.33
CA ASP A 15 -11.53 9.22 -7.31
C ASP A 15 -10.76 9.34 -5.99
N ALA A 16 -10.11 10.49 -5.78
CA ALA A 16 -9.20 10.75 -4.66
C ALA A 16 -9.85 10.59 -3.27
N ALA A 17 -11.19 10.60 -3.18
CA ALA A 17 -11.92 10.39 -1.94
C ALA A 17 -11.85 8.93 -1.42
N ALA A 18 -11.37 7.98 -2.24
CA ALA A 18 -11.38 6.55 -1.91
C ALA A 18 -10.13 6.06 -1.14
N SER A 19 -9.11 6.89 -0.94
CA SER A 19 -7.86 6.46 -0.32
C SER A 19 -7.90 6.57 1.20
N GLU A 20 -8.10 5.44 1.86
CA GLU A 20 -7.86 5.28 3.30
C GLU A 20 -6.39 5.52 3.62
N SER A 21 -6.09 6.47 4.51
CA SER A 21 -4.72 6.74 4.95
C SER A 21 -4.24 5.85 6.09
N ARG A 22 -5.15 5.19 6.81
CA ARG A 22 -4.80 4.37 7.97
C ARG A 22 -4.43 2.95 7.55
N PRO A 23 -3.39 2.34 8.15
CA PRO A 23 -3.11 0.93 7.96
C PRO A 23 -4.26 0.08 8.53
N SER A 24 -4.37 -1.15 8.02
CA SER A 24 -5.33 -2.12 8.53
C SER A 24 -5.02 -2.50 9.98
N ASP A 25 -6.06 -2.83 10.75
CA ASP A 25 -5.91 -3.30 12.13
C ASP A 25 -5.08 -4.59 12.22
N VAL A 26 -5.13 -5.43 11.18
CA VAL A 26 -4.29 -6.64 11.08
C VAL A 26 -2.81 -6.28 11.11
N LEU A 27 -2.35 -5.35 10.26
CA LEU A 27 -0.94 -4.93 10.25
C LEU A 27 -0.54 -4.35 11.61
N ARG A 28 -1.39 -3.50 12.19
CA ARG A 28 -1.16 -2.92 13.52
C ARG A 28 -1.08 -3.98 14.63
N SER A 29 -1.83 -5.08 14.52
CA SER A 29 -1.84 -6.14 15.55
C SER A 29 -0.57 -7.00 15.55
N VAL A 30 0.18 -7.02 14.44
CA VAL A 30 1.37 -7.87 14.28
C VAL A 30 2.67 -7.07 14.18
N VAL A 31 2.61 -5.75 14.06
CA VAL A 31 3.81 -4.90 13.84
C VAL A 31 4.84 -5.06 14.95
N ASP A 32 4.40 -5.22 16.20
CA ASP A 32 5.29 -5.35 17.36
C ASP A 32 6.01 -6.71 17.39
N LEU A 33 5.62 -7.66 16.52
CA LEU A 33 6.31 -8.93 16.32
C LEU A 33 7.38 -8.85 15.23
N LEU A 34 7.44 -7.74 14.49
CA LEU A 34 8.42 -7.49 13.44
C LEU A 34 9.64 -6.75 14.00
N PRO A 35 10.80 -6.79 13.32
CA PRO A 35 11.93 -5.94 13.65
C PRO A 35 11.56 -4.44 13.64
N GLU A 36 12.29 -3.62 14.40
CA GLU A 36 12.06 -2.17 14.44
C GLU A 36 12.26 -1.49 13.07
N ALA A 37 13.14 -2.04 12.23
CA ALA A 37 13.37 -1.58 10.86
C ALA A 37 13.78 -2.73 9.94
N GLY A 38 13.61 -2.54 8.64
CA GLY A 38 13.94 -3.54 7.64
C GLY A 38 13.49 -3.16 6.24
N ARG A 39 13.38 -4.16 5.37
CA ARG A 39 12.86 -4.01 4.00
C ARG A 39 11.50 -4.68 3.90
N ALA A 40 10.53 -4.00 3.31
CA ALA A 40 9.19 -4.55 3.05
C ALA A 40 8.81 -4.41 1.57
N LEU A 41 7.99 -5.34 1.10
CA LEU A 41 7.37 -5.30 -0.22
C LEU A 41 5.85 -5.27 -0.03
N ASP A 42 5.22 -4.18 -0.47
CA ASP A 42 3.77 -3.97 -0.44
C ASP A 42 3.20 -4.22 -1.84
N ILE A 43 2.51 -5.35 -2.00
CA ILE A 43 1.99 -5.82 -3.30
C ILE A 43 0.52 -5.46 -3.40
N ALA A 44 0.15 -4.81 -4.51
CA ALA A 44 -1.19 -4.23 -4.71
C ALA A 44 -1.53 -3.23 -3.59
N GLY A 45 -0.54 -2.42 -3.20
CA GLY A 45 -0.63 -1.49 -2.09
C GLY A 45 -1.51 -0.27 -2.35
N GLY A 46 -1.93 -0.04 -3.60
CA GLY A 46 -2.66 1.16 -4.00
C GLY A 46 -1.94 2.42 -3.54
N ALA A 47 -2.70 3.35 -2.96
CA ALA A 47 -2.20 4.62 -2.42
C ALA A 47 -1.24 4.50 -1.22
N GLY A 48 -0.81 3.28 -0.86
CA GLY A 48 0.31 3.07 0.04
C GLY A 48 0.00 3.26 1.51
N ARG A 49 -1.24 3.05 1.96
CA ARG A 49 -1.63 3.18 3.37
C ARG A 49 -0.74 2.37 4.33
N HIS A 50 -0.24 1.22 3.89
CA HIS A 50 0.69 0.38 4.65
C HIS A 50 2.12 0.81 4.43
N SER A 51 2.51 1.01 3.16
CA SER A 51 3.84 1.46 2.78
C SER A 51 4.29 2.75 3.48
N LEU A 52 3.46 3.79 3.46
CA LEU A 52 3.76 5.07 4.11
C LEU A 52 3.86 4.91 5.63
N TRP A 53 2.92 4.19 6.24
CA TRP A 53 2.89 3.98 7.68
C TRP A 53 4.09 3.17 8.20
N LEU A 54 4.57 2.19 7.42
CA LEU A 54 5.79 1.44 7.71
C LEU A 54 7.05 2.29 7.46
N ALA A 55 7.06 3.12 6.41
CA ALA A 55 8.17 4.02 6.11
C ALA A 55 8.41 5.05 7.23
N GLU A 56 7.33 5.58 7.81
CA GLU A 56 7.39 6.44 9.01
C GLU A 56 8.02 5.73 10.23
N ARG A 57 8.04 4.40 10.24
CA ARG A 57 8.64 3.55 11.29
C ARG A 57 10.04 3.08 10.95
N GLY A 58 10.68 3.64 9.93
CA GLY A 58 12.06 3.32 9.57
C GLY A 58 12.22 2.15 8.61
N TRP A 59 11.12 1.62 8.06
CA TRP A 59 11.20 0.60 7.01
C TRP A 59 11.50 1.18 5.64
N GLN A 60 12.32 0.49 4.87
CA GLN A 60 12.45 0.73 3.43
C GLN A 60 11.41 -0.11 2.69
N VAL A 61 10.35 0.53 2.22
CA VAL A 61 9.25 -0.16 1.55
C VAL A 61 9.34 0.02 0.04
N THR A 62 9.22 -1.08 -0.70
CA THR A 62 8.93 -1.06 -2.13
C THR A 62 7.45 -1.34 -2.31
N LEU A 63 6.72 -0.42 -2.91
CA LEU A 63 5.31 -0.60 -3.25
C LEU A 63 5.22 -0.95 -4.74
N ALA A 64 4.45 -1.99 -5.07
CA ALA A 64 4.11 -2.34 -6.43
C ALA A 64 2.59 -2.42 -6.59
N ASP A 65 2.05 -1.69 -7.56
CA ASP A 65 0.65 -1.79 -7.96
C ASP A 65 0.54 -1.91 -9.50
N ILE A 66 -0.53 -2.53 -9.97
CA ILE A 66 -0.84 -2.61 -11.40
C ILE A 66 -1.35 -1.27 -11.93
N SER A 67 -1.99 -0.48 -11.07
CA SER A 67 -2.55 0.82 -11.37
C SER A 67 -1.48 1.91 -11.18
N PRO A 68 -1.01 2.56 -12.25
CA PRO A 68 -0.14 3.73 -12.11
C PRO A 68 -0.85 4.93 -11.46
N ILE A 69 -2.18 4.99 -11.49
CA ILE A 69 -2.97 6.05 -10.83
C ILE A 69 -3.02 5.83 -9.31
N GLY A 70 -2.90 4.58 -8.87
CA GLY A 70 -2.84 4.23 -7.45
C GLY A 70 -1.50 4.51 -6.79
N LEU A 71 -0.45 4.88 -7.53
CA LEU A 71 0.91 5.12 -7.02
C LEU A 71 1.24 6.60 -6.84
#